data_AF-A0A2G7T470-F1
#
_entry.id   AF-A0A2G7T470-F1
#
_cell.length_a   1.000
_cell.length_b   1.000
_cell.length_c   1.000
_cell.angle_alpha   90.00
_cell.angle_beta   90.00
_cell.angle_gamma   90.00
#
_symmetry.space_group_name_H-M   'P 1'
#
loop_
_entity.id
_entity.type
_entity.pdbx_description
1 polymer ?
#
loop_
_entity_poly.entity_id
_entity_poly.type
_entity_poly.pdbx_seq_one_letter_code
_entity_poly.pdbx_strand_id
1 'polypeptide(L)'
;MASHWQPGLIALHGNQTEVLADTVLAWLAAHPLDVLEPEVVLVQSNGMAEWFKMRMAEQLGVCAAARVELPARFVWRSYRQVLGRQAVPRESPLDKTPMTWRLMRLLPQCLHDPAFAPIAGFLRPGEPERLLQLAQRLADLFDQYQIYRADWLDAWEAGHDVLPMPLRPGVADAPVPEGQQWQPRLWRAVLAELDEDQRVAPRWSS
;
A
#
# COMPACT_ATOMS: atom_id res chain seq x y z
N MET A 1 -28.12 7.47 -19.59
CA MET A 1 -28.59 8.67 -18.87
C MET A 1 -27.85 8.69 -17.55
N ALA A 2 -26.77 9.47 -17.43
CA ALA A 2 -25.97 9.52 -16.22
C ALA A 2 -26.82 10.17 -15.11
N SER A 3 -27.18 9.39 -14.09
CA SER A 3 -27.81 9.90 -12.88
C SER A 3 -26.82 10.83 -12.19
N HIS A 4 -27.24 12.09 -11.99
CA HIS A 4 -26.53 13.05 -11.16
C HIS A 4 -26.62 12.60 -9.70
N TRP A 5 -25.69 11.75 -9.27
CA TRP A 5 -25.52 11.41 -7.86
C TRP A 5 -24.98 12.63 -7.12
N GLN A 6 -25.61 13.00 -6.00
CA GLN A 6 -24.99 13.92 -5.07
C GLN A 6 -23.96 13.14 -4.23
N PRO A 7 -22.68 13.56 -4.21
CA PRO A 7 -21.71 13.01 -3.27
C PRO A 7 -22.25 13.12 -1.83
N GLY A 8 -22.26 12.01 -1.10
CA GLY A 8 -22.82 11.95 0.25
C GLY A 8 -22.28 10.78 1.05
N LEU A 9 -22.34 10.89 2.38
CA LEU A 9 -21.99 9.81 3.31
C LEU A 9 -23.26 9.11 3.78
N ILE A 10 -23.35 7.80 3.55
CA ILE A 10 -24.44 6.96 4.06
C ILE A 10 -23.86 6.03 5.12
N ALA A 11 -24.44 6.03 6.32
CA ALA A 11 -24.07 5.13 7.40
C ALA A 11 -25.15 4.05 7.57
N LEU A 12 -24.77 2.79 7.36
CA LEU A 12 -25.62 1.62 7.57
C LEU A 12 -25.15 0.90 8.84
N HIS A 13 -26.09 0.63 9.75
CA HIS A 13 -25.82 -0.10 11.00
C HIS A 13 -26.57 -1.43 10.99
N GLY A 14 -25.89 -2.50 11.40
CA GLY A 14 -26.47 -3.84 11.48
C GLY A 14 -25.67 -4.70 12.45
N ASN A 15 -26.31 -5.72 13.01
CA ASN A 15 -25.72 -6.67 13.96
C ASN A 15 -25.17 -7.94 13.29
N GLN A 16 -25.36 -8.07 11.97
CA GLN A 16 -24.88 -9.19 11.16
C GLN A 16 -24.17 -8.66 9.92
N THR A 17 -22.87 -8.92 9.81
CA THR A 17 -22.03 -8.45 8.70
C THR A 17 -22.49 -9.01 7.36
N GLU A 18 -23.08 -10.21 7.35
CA GLU A 18 -23.60 -10.86 6.13
C GLU A 18 -24.76 -10.08 5.54
N VAL A 19 -25.75 -9.72 6.36
CA VAL A 19 -26.90 -8.92 5.94
C VAL A 19 -26.46 -7.54 5.45
N LEU A 20 -25.46 -6.93 6.10
CA LEU A 20 -24.89 -5.66 5.65
C LEU A 20 -24.19 -5.79 4.29
N ALA A 21 -23.39 -6.85 4.10
CA ALA A 21 -22.72 -7.11 2.84
C ALA A 21 -23.73 -7.35 1.71
N ASP A 22 -24.76 -8.18 1.94
CA ASP A 22 -25.82 -8.45 0.96
C ASP A 22 -26.58 -7.17 0.60
N THR A 23 -26.85 -6.30 1.58
CA THR A 23 -27.50 -5.00 1.35
C THR A 23 -26.63 -4.10 0.47
N VAL A 24 -25.32 -4.02 0.74
CA VAL A 24 -24.37 -3.25 -0.07
C VAL A 24 -24.29 -3.82 -1.49
N LEU A 25 -24.18 -5.14 -1.64
CA LEU A 25 -24.10 -5.80 -2.94
C LEU A 25 -25.37 -5.59 -3.77
N ALA A 26 -26.55 -5.70 -3.16
CA ALA A 26 -27.82 -5.41 -3.83
C ALA A 26 -27.89 -3.94 -4.27
N TRP A 27 -27.37 -3.02 -3.46
CA TRP A 27 -27.29 -1.60 -3.82
C TRP A 27 -26.35 -1.34 -5.00
N LEU A 28 -25.17 -1.98 -5.02
CA LEU A 28 -24.22 -1.89 -6.13
C LEU A 28 -24.81 -2.44 -7.44
N ALA A 29 -25.54 -3.56 -7.37
CA ALA A 29 -26.22 -4.15 -8.52
C ALA A 29 -27.29 -3.21 -9.13
N ALA A 30 -28.01 -2.48 -8.27
CA ALA A 30 -29.00 -1.49 -8.70
C ALA A 30 -28.38 -0.20 -9.27
N HIS A 31 -27.12 0.09 -8.93
CA HIS A 31 -26.44 1.34 -9.27
C HIS A 31 -25.02 1.08 -9.79
N PRO A 32 -24.88 0.45 -10.96
CA PRO A 32 -23.57 0.11 -11.50
C PRO A 32 -22.75 1.37 -11.83
N LEU A 33 -21.46 1.31 -11.55
CA LEU A 33 -20.47 2.32 -11.96
C LEU A 33 -20.20 2.28 -13.48
N ASP A 34 -19.44 3.26 -13.97
CA ASP A 34 -19.04 3.31 -15.38
C ASP A 34 -18.13 2.14 -15.78
N VAL A 35 -18.05 1.88 -17.09
CA VAL A 35 -17.26 0.79 -17.66
C VAL A 35 -15.78 0.92 -17.24
N LEU A 36 -15.25 -0.14 -16.62
CA LEU A 36 -13.89 -0.23 -16.05
C LEU A 36 -13.63 0.61 -14.79
N GLU A 37 -14.65 1.26 -14.23
CA GLU A 37 -14.50 1.94 -12.94
C GLU A 37 -14.49 0.91 -11.80
N PRO A 38 -13.49 0.94 -10.90
CA PRO A 38 -13.38 -0.06 -9.86
C PRO A 38 -14.22 0.29 -8.62
N GLU A 39 -15.02 -0.68 -8.15
CA GLU A 39 -15.68 -0.62 -6.85
C GLU A 39 -14.63 -0.60 -5.73
N VAL A 40 -14.69 0.36 -4.80
CA VAL A 40 -13.74 0.46 -3.69
C VAL A 40 -14.42 0.06 -2.39
N VAL A 41 -13.93 -1.01 -1.76
CA VAL A 41 -14.47 -1.51 -0.49
C VAL A 41 -13.38 -1.53 0.57
N LEU A 42 -13.64 -0.91 1.71
CA LEU A 42 -12.69 -0.86 2.83
C LEU A 42 -13.05 -1.90 3.88
N VAL A 43 -12.08 -2.73 4.25
CA VAL A 43 -12.28 -3.82 5.21
C VAL A 43 -11.26 -3.77 6.34
N GLN A 44 -11.61 -4.33 7.50
CA GLN A 44 -10.77 -4.30 8.70
C GLN A 44 -9.65 -5.36 8.69
N SER A 45 -9.74 -6.37 7.84
CA SER A 45 -8.76 -7.45 7.77
C SER A 45 -8.70 -8.08 6.38
N ASN A 46 -7.61 -8.78 6.09
CA ASN A 46 -7.47 -9.53 4.84
C ASN A 46 -8.47 -10.70 4.76
N GLY A 47 -8.81 -11.33 5.89
CA GLY A 47 -9.83 -12.39 5.91
C GLY A 47 -11.20 -11.88 5.48
N MET A 48 -11.58 -10.68 5.94
CA MET A 48 -12.79 -9.99 5.50
C MET A 48 -12.71 -9.63 4.01
N ALA A 49 -11.52 -9.28 3.50
CA ALA A 49 -11.33 -8.99 2.09
C ALA A 49 -11.66 -10.18 1.20
N GLU A 50 -11.14 -11.36 1.53
CA GLU A 50 -11.39 -12.58 0.76
C GLU A 50 -12.84 -13.05 0.90
N TRP A 51 -13.40 -13.01 2.12
CA TRP A 51 -14.81 -13.32 2.33
C TRP A 51 -15.74 -12.42 1.51
N PHE A 52 -15.49 -11.11 1.47
CA PHE A 52 -16.32 -10.17 0.72
C PHE A 52 -16.23 -10.42 -0.80
N LYS A 53 -15.04 -10.72 -1.33
CA LYS A 53 -14.88 -11.07 -2.75
C LYS A 53 -15.66 -12.34 -3.13
N MET A 54 -15.62 -13.36 -2.28
CA MET A 54 -16.39 -14.59 -2.50
C MET A 54 -17.90 -14.31 -2.50
N ARG A 55 -18.40 -13.58 -1.48
CA ARG A 55 -19.81 -13.16 -1.41
C ARG A 55 -20.25 -12.35 -2.62
N MET A 56 -19.42 -11.42 -3.08
CA MET A 56 -19.68 -10.62 -4.28
C MET A 56 -19.78 -11.50 -5.54
N ALA A 57 -18.89 -12.49 -5.69
CA ALA A 57 -18.95 -13.43 -6.80
C ALA A 57 -20.19 -14.33 -6.75
N GLU A 58 -20.62 -14.77 -5.56
CA GLU A 58 -21.84 -15.55 -5.36
C GLU A 58 -23.11 -14.78 -5.75
N GLN A 59 -23.21 -13.51 -5.32
CA GLN A 59 -24.40 -12.67 -5.54
C GLN A 59 -24.47 -12.08 -6.96
N LEU A 60 -23.34 -11.60 -7.49
CA LEU A 60 -23.29 -10.90 -8.77
C LEU A 60 -22.83 -11.80 -9.93
N GLY A 61 -22.52 -13.07 -9.65
CA GLY A 61 -21.96 -14.05 -10.59
C GLY A 61 -20.47 -13.88 -10.88
N VAL A 62 -19.87 -12.71 -10.59
CA VAL A 62 -18.45 -12.45 -10.74
C VAL A 62 -17.98 -11.34 -9.78
N CYS A 63 -16.78 -11.48 -9.24
CA CYS A 63 -16.07 -10.38 -8.57
C CYS A 63 -15.03 -9.80 -9.55
N ALA A 64 -15.43 -8.80 -10.33
CA ALA A 64 -14.56 -8.10 -11.28
C ALA A 64 -14.48 -6.61 -10.93
N ALA A 65 -13.35 -5.97 -11.28
CA ALA A 65 -13.08 -4.56 -11.00
C ALA A 65 -13.17 -4.12 -9.51
N ALA A 66 -13.41 -5.03 -8.55
CA ALA A 66 -13.47 -4.71 -7.14
C ALA A 66 -12.08 -4.55 -6.50
N ARG A 67 -11.89 -3.44 -5.79
CA ARG A 67 -10.73 -3.13 -4.95
C ARG A 67 -11.11 -3.18 -3.49
N VAL A 68 -10.96 -4.36 -2.90
CA VAL A 68 -11.14 -4.58 -1.46
C VAL A 68 -9.80 -4.36 -0.76
N GLU A 69 -9.69 -3.30 0.04
CA GLU A 69 -8.43 -2.90 0.66
C GLU A 69 -8.58 -2.41 2.11
N LEU A 70 -7.46 -2.36 2.84
CA LEU A 70 -7.44 -1.88 4.22
C LEU A 70 -7.50 -0.33 4.25
N PRO A 71 -8.10 0.29 5.28
CA PRO A 71 -8.21 1.74 5.42
C PRO A 71 -6.88 2.48 5.24
N ALA A 72 -5.79 1.96 5.80
CA ALA A 72 -4.46 2.58 5.65
C ALA A 72 -4.02 2.70 4.18
N ARG A 73 -4.30 1.68 3.37
CA ARG A 73 -3.96 1.67 1.93
C ARG A 73 -4.84 2.63 1.14
N PHE A 74 -6.11 2.72 1.49
CA PHE A 74 -7.05 3.65 0.86
C PHE A 74 -6.71 5.11 1.16
N VAL A 75 -6.41 5.43 2.42
CA VAL A 75 -6.03 6.78 2.84
C VAL A 75 -4.82 7.24 2.03
N TRP A 76 -3.80 6.38 1.93
CA TRP A 76 -2.61 6.65 1.15
C TRP A 76 -2.89 6.85 -0.35
N ARG A 77 -3.73 5.99 -0.94
CA ARG A 77 -4.17 6.13 -2.33
C ARG A 77 -4.99 7.40 -2.58
N SER A 78 -5.84 7.79 -1.64
CA SER A 78 -6.68 8.97 -1.76
C SER A 78 -5.84 10.24 -1.68
N TYR A 79 -4.86 10.29 -0.77
CA TYR A 79 -3.86 11.35 -0.74
C TYR A 79 -3.11 11.47 -2.07
N ARG A 80 -2.73 10.34 -2.69
CA ARG A 80 -2.08 10.31 -4.02
C ARG A 80 -2.93 10.94 -5.13
N GLN A 81 -4.24 10.74 -5.12
CA GLN A 81 -5.13 11.27 -6.16
C GLN A 81 -5.34 12.79 -6.05
N VAL A 82 -5.18 13.36 -4.86
CA VAL A 82 -5.43 14.79 -4.60
C VAL A 82 -4.19 15.66 -4.86
N LEU A 83 -2.97 15.14 -4.70
CA LEU A 83 -1.76 16.00 -4.56
C LEU A 83 -0.81 16.06 -5.79
N GLY A 84 -0.95 15.20 -6.81
CA GLY A 84 -0.25 15.34 -8.11
C GLY A 84 1.26 15.00 -8.14
N ARG A 85 1.80 14.66 -9.33
CA ARG A 85 3.08 13.92 -9.54
C ARG A 85 4.36 14.75 -9.84
N GLN A 86 4.45 16.05 -9.53
CA GLN A 86 5.40 16.95 -10.23
C GLN A 86 6.76 17.30 -9.55
N ALA A 87 7.39 16.46 -8.71
CA ALA A 87 8.59 16.90 -7.97
C ALA A 87 9.80 15.94 -7.90
N VAL A 88 10.27 15.32 -9.01
CA VAL A 88 11.46 14.44 -8.97
C VAL A 88 12.40 14.59 -10.20
N PRO A 89 13.76 14.61 -10.02
CA PRO A 89 14.78 14.59 -11.08
C PRO A 89 14.73 13.35 -12.00
N ARG A 90 15.46 13.39 -13.13
CA ARG A 90 15.26 12.44 -14.26
C ARG A 90 15.69 10.99 -14.01
N GLU A 91 16.72 10.70 -13.22
CA GLU A 91 17.11 9.32 -12.83
C GLU A 91 17.83 9.32 -11.47
N SER A 92 17.30 8.57 -10.49
CA SER A 92 17.84 8.34 -9.14
C SER A 92 18.07 6.85 -8.88
N PRO A 93 19.12 6.43 -8.14
CA PRO A 93 19.33 5.04 -7.74
C PRO A 93 18.18 4.44 -6.90
N LEU A 94 17.36 5.31 -6.33
CA LEU A 94 16.18 4.98 -5.55
C LEU A 94 14.87 5.10 -6.36
N ASP A 95 14.97 5.37 -7.66
CA ASP A 95 13.82 5.31 -8.55
C ASP A 95 13.26 3.90 -8.62
N LYS A 96 11.96 3.83 -8.93
CA LYS A 96 11.20 2.58 -8.99
C LYS A 96 11.91 1.45 -9.75
N THR A 97 12.47 1.73 -10.93
CA THR A 97 13.06 0.68 -11.79
C THR A 97 14.34 0.09 -11.18
N PRO A 98 15.39 0.88 -10.86
CA PRO A 98 16.54 0.39 -10.10
C PRO A 98 16.17 -0.28 -8.77
N MET A 99 15.25 0.32 -8.02
CA MET A 99 14.75 -0.20 -6.75
C MET A 99 14.13 -1.59 -6.90
N THR A 100 13.34 -1.82 -7.95
CA THR A 100 12.71 -3.12 -8.22
C THR A 100 13.76 -4.22 -8.35
N TRP A 101 14.80 -4.00 -9.17
CA TRP A 101 15.85 -4.99 -9.37
C TRP A 101 16.67 -5.23 -8.11
N ARG A 102 16.94 -4.17 -7.35
CA ARG A 102 17.64 -4.25 -6.06
C ARG A 102 16.87 -5.11 -5.07
N LEU A 103 15.57 -4.85 -4.95
CA LEU A 103 14.67 -5.63 -4.10
C LEU A 103 14.55 -7.09 -4.52
N MET A 104 14.58 -7.39 -5.83
CA MET A 104 14.61 -8.78 -6.29
C MET A 104 15.82 -9.56 -5.78
N ARG A 105 16.99 -8.91 -5.62
CA ARG A 105 18.18 -9.55 -5.03
C ARG A 105 18.14 -9.62 -3.51
N LEU A 106 17.66 -8.56 -2.86
CA LEU A 106 17.66 -8.42 -1.41
C LEU A 106 16.60 -9.27 -0.71
N LEU A 107 15.38 -9.29 -1.23
CA LEU A 107 14.24 -9.93 -0.59
C LEU A 107 14.51 -11.39 -0.19
N PRO A 108 15.08 -12.26 -1.06
CA PRO A 108 15.38 -13.66 -0.69
C PRO A 108 16.35 -13.79 0.49
N GLN A 109 17.26 -12.83 0.68
CA GLN A 109 18.25 -12.86 1.76
C GLN A 109 17.61 -12.46 3.10
N CYS A 110 16.66 -11.53 3.08
CA CYS A 110 15.97 -11.02 4.25
C CYS A 110 14.91 -11.97 4.83
N LEU A 111 14.47 -13.01 4.10
CA LEU A 111 13.38 -13.90 4.54
C LEU A 111 13.70 -14.73 5.80
N HIS A 112 14.98 -14.81 6.18
CA HIS A 112 15.40 -15.48 7.41
C HIS A 112 15.09 -14.67 8.67
N ASP A 113 14.86 -13.35 8.53
CA ASP A 113 14.52 -12.48 9.65
C ASP A 113 13.01 -12.59 9.96
N PRO A 114 12.61 -12.91 11.21
CA PRO A 114 11.21 -13.06 11.60
C PRO A 114 10.37 -11.79 11.37
N ALA A 115 10.98 -10.60 11.33
CA ALA A 115 10.27 -9.37 10.99
C ALA A 115 9.64 -9.42 9.59
N PHE A 116 10.22 -10.20 8.66
CA PHE A 116 9.76 -10.37 7.28
C PHE A 116 8.66 -11.43 7.11
N ALA A 117 8.24 -12.10 8.20
CA ALA A 117 7.15 -13.08 8.16
C ALA A 117 5.86 -12.61 7.44
N PRO A 118 5.41 -11.35 7.58
CA PRO A 118 4.22 -10.85 6.89
C PRO A 118 4.33 -10.87 5.35
N ILE A 119 5.53 -10.70 4.80
CA ILE A 119 5.78 -10.70 3.35
C ILE A 119 6.33 -12.03 2.84
N ALA A 120 6.97 -12.83 3.70
CA ALA A 120 7.45 -14.17 3.37
C ALA A 120 6.32 -15.10 2.91
N GLY A 121 5.12 -14.97 3.49
CA GLY A 121 3.94 -15.75 3.07
C GLY A 121 3.48 -15.51 1.63
N PHE A 122 3.89 -14.40 1.01
CA PHE A 122 3.60 -14.10 -0.40
C PHE A 122 4.54 -14.85 -1.36
N LEU A 123 5.75 -15.17 -0.90
CA LEU A 123 6.78 -15.83 -1.69
C LEU A 123 6.69 -17.34 -1.51
N ARG A 124 6.44 -18.05 -2.61
CA ARG A 124 6.54 -19.51 -2.65
C ARG A 124 7.85 -19.91 -3.32
N PRO A 125 8.53 -20.97 -2.84
CA PRO A 125 9.73 -21.49 -3.50
C PRO A 125 9.44 -21.79 -4.97
N GLY A 126 10.31 -21.34 -5.87
CA GLY A 126 10.20 -21.62 -7.31
C GLY A 126 9.29 -20.69 -8.12
N GLU A 127 8.75 -19.62 -7.55
CA GLU A 127 7.88 -18.66 -8.27
C GLU A 127 8.55 -17.28 -8.46
N PRO A 128 9.47 -17.13 -9.45
CA PRO A 128 10.20 -15.86 -9.68
C PRO A 128 9.27 -14.69 -10.08
N GLU A 129 8.13 -14.99 -10.70
CA GLU A 129 7.11 -13.99 -11.06
C GLU A 129 6.52 -13.30 -9.82
N ARG A 130 6.27 -14.06 -8.73
CA ARG A 130 5.77 -13.48 -7.49
C ARG A 130 6.80 -12.59 -6.82
N LEU A 131 8.07 -12.97 -6.87
CA LEU A 131 9.16 -12.15 -6.37
C LEU A 131 9.24 -10.82 -7.12
N LEU A 132 9.16 -10.84 -8.44
CA LEU A 132 9.11 -9.63 -9.26
C LEU A 132 7.89 -8.76 -8.90
N GLN A 133 6.70 -9.36 -8.80
CA GLN A 133 5.48 -8.61 -8.43
C GLN A 133 5.59 -7.97 -7.03
N LEU A 134 6.17 -8.68 -6.06
CA LEU A 134 6.41 -8.13 -4.73
C LEU A 134 7.42 -6.99 -4.79
N ALA A 135 8.55 -7.18 -5.46
CA ALA A 135 9.59 -6.17 -5.62
C ALA A 135 9.05 -4.90 -6.29
N GLN A 136 8.22 -5.02 -7.33
CA GLN A 136 7.58 -3.87 -7.98
C GLN A 136 6.65 -3.11 -7.03
N ARG A 137 5.83 -3.82 -6.24
CA ARG A 137 4.92 -3.21 -5.26
C ARG A 137 5.67 -2.49 -4.15
N LEU A 138 6.78 -3.06 -3.70
CA LEU A 138 7.64 -2.47 -2.67
C LEU A 138 8.45 -1.28 -3.20
N ALA A 139 8.95 -1.37 -4.42
CA ALA A 139 9.59 -0.24 -5.10
C ALA A 139 8.60 0.92 -5.28
N ASP A 140 7.37 0.64 -5.70
CA ASP A 140 6.29 1.62 -5.74
C ASP A 140 6.04 2.25 -4.36
N LEU A 141 6.09 1.47 -3.28
CA LEU A 141 5.87 1.97 -1.92
C LEU A 141 6.99 2.93 -1.47
N PHE A 142 8.26 2.53 -1.65
CA PHE A 142 9.41 3.35 -1.26
C PHE A 142 9.56 4.60 -2.13
N ASP A 143 9.25 4.53 -3.42
CA ASP A 143 9.15 5.69 -4.30
C ASP A 143 8.16 6.73 -3.74
N GLN A 144 6.98 6.26 -3.29
CA GLN A 144 5.99 7.15 -2.69
C GLN A 144 6.44 7.71 -1.32
N TYR A 145 7.20 6.94 -0.53
CA TYR A 145 7.77 7.46 0.72
C TYR A 145 8.81 8.55 0.48
N GLN A 146 9.66 8.42 -0.54
CA GLN A 146 10.68 9.43 -0.85
C GLN A 146 10.08 10.79 -1.17
N ILE A 147 8.94 10.82 -1.88
CA ILE A 147 8.31 12.08 -2.29
C ILE A 147 7.51 12.71 -1.14
N TYR A 148 6.79 11.90 -0.35
CA TYR A 148 5.76 12.43 0.55
C TYR A 148 6.00 12.18 2.03
N ARG A 149 6.87 11.22 2.38
CA ARG A 149 7.21 10.83 3.76
C ARG A 149 8.72 10.64 3.93
N ALA A 150 9.50 11.59 3.41
CA ALA A 150 10.94 11.60 3.62
C ALA A 150 11.28 11.55 5.12
N ASP A 151 10.44 12.15 5.98
CA ASP A 151 10.54 12.06 7.44
C ASP A 151 10.58 10.61 7.97
N TRP A 152 9.81 9.70 7.38
CA TRP A 152 9.85 8.28 7.74
C TRP A 152 11.16 7.63 7.33
N LEU A 153 11.58 7.86 6.09
CA LEU A 153 12.79 7.28 5.54
C LEU A 153 14.04 7.79 6.27
N ASP A 154 14.04 9.06 6.65
CA ASP A 154 15.11 9.69 7.43
C ASP A 154 15.17 9.10 8.85
N ALA A 155 14.01 8.92 9.50
CA ALA A 155 13.95 8.26 10.81
C ALA A 155 14.46 6.82 10.75
N TRP A 156 14.06 6.08 9.72
CA TRP A 156 14.48 4.68 9.53
C TRP A 156 15.95 4.55 9.16
N GLU A 157 16.48 5.46 8.35
CA GLU A 157 17.91 5.56 8.04
C GLU A 157 18.73 5.83 9.32
N ALA A 158 18.24 6.70 10.20
CA ALA A 158 18.83 6.96 11.52
C ALA A 158 18.68 5.79 12.51
N GLY A 159 17.99 4.70 12.13
CA GLY A 159 17.78 3.52 12.96
C GLY A 159 16.59 3.61 13.92
N HIS A 160 15.75 4.65 13.80
CA HIS A 160 14.54 4.79 14.58
C HIS A 160 13.36 4.15 13.86
N ASP A 161 12.85 3.02 14.37
CA ASP A 161 11.70 2.30 13.80
C ASP A 161 10.37 2.96 14.22
N VAL A 162 10.19 4.24 13.85
CA VAL A 162 9.03 5.08 14.16
C VAL A 162 8.39 5.64 12.89
N LEU A 163 7.16 6.11 13.03
CA LEU A 163 6.38 6.84 12.05
C LEU A 163 6.16 8.25 12.61
N PRO A 164 7.04 9.21 12.26
CA PRO A 164 6.87 10.60 12.68
C PRO A 164 5.49 11.14 12.32
N MET A 165 4.97 12.09 13.10
CA MET A 165 3.66 12.71 12.82
C MET A 165 3.72 14.25 12.86
N PRO A 166 4.52 14.90 11.99
CA PRO A 166 4.78 16.34 12.05
C PRO A 166 3.53 17.19 11.81
N LEU A 167 2.52 16.65 11.11
CA LEU A 167 1.26 17.34 10.82
C LEU A 167 0.25 17.34 11.99
N ARG A 168 0.60 16.75 13.14
CA ARG A 168 -0.23 16.76 14.36
C ARG A 168 0.59 17.25 15.56
N PRO A 169 0.58 18.57 15.83
CA PRO A 169 1.32 19.14 16.96
C PRO A 169 0.89 18.50 18.28
N GLY A 170 1.86 18.05 19.09
CA GLY A 170 1.63 17.43 20.40
C GLY A 170 1.33 15.92 20.37
N VAL A 171 1.30 15.28 19.20
CA VAL A 171 1.23 13.82 19.07
C VAL A 171 2.66 13.28 18.95
N ALA A 172 3.06 12.40 19.87
CA ALA A 172 4.36 11.74 19.80
C ALA A 172 4.45 10.81 18.58
N ASP A 173 5.68 10.59 18.08
CA ASP A 173 5.93 9.67 16.98
C ASP A 173 5.41 8.28 17.34
N ALA A 174 4.70 7.66 16.40
CA ALA A 174 4.14 6.34 16.61
C ALA A 174 5.19 5.28 16.31
N PRO A 175 5.37 4.22 17.12
CA PRO A 175 6.23 3.11 16.74
C PRO A 175 5.68 2.41 15.48
N VAL A 176 6.57 1.88 14.64
CA VAL A 176 6.15 1.04 13.51
C VAL A 176 5.43 -0.21 14.06
N PRO A 177 4.20 -0.51 13.63
CA PRO A 177 3.48 -1.70 14.10
C PRO A 177 4.27 -2.98 13.85
N GLU A 178 4.15 -3.98 14.72
CA GLU A 178 4.93 -5.24 14.65
C GLU A 178 4.88 -5.90 13.26
N GLY A 179 3.70 -5.96 12.63
CA GLY A 179 3.53 -6.51 11.27
C GLY A 179 4.13 -5.67 10.13
N GLN A 180 4.74 -4.52 10.43
CA GLN A 180 5.33 -3.58 9.47
C GLN A 180 6.81 -3.29 9.75
N GLN A 181 7.40 -3.90 10.79
CA GLN A 181 8.82 -3.68 11.14
C GLN A 181 9.80 -4.14 10.05
N TRP A 182 9.36 -4.96 9.10
CA TRP A 182 10.15 -5.28 7.91
C TRP A 182 10.40 -4.07 7.01
N GLN A 183 9.54 -3.05 7.01
CA GLN A 183 9.70 -1.86 6.15
C GLN A 183 10.98 -1.06 6.47
N PRO A 184 11.20 -0.58 7.72
CA PRO A 184 12.42 0.15 8.06
C PRO A 184 13.68 -0.72 7.93
N ARG A 185 13.58 -2.03 8.20
CA ARG A 185 14.70 -2.98 8.00
C ARG A 185 15.07 -3.14 6.53
N LEU A 186 14.06 -3.31 5.66
CA LEU A 186 14.26 -3.43 4.23
C LEU A 186 14.80 -2.13 3.63
N TRP A 187 14.32 -0.97 4.08
CA TRP A 187 14.85 0.33 3.69
C TRP A 187 16.33 0.46 4.01
N ARG A 188 16.73 0.14 5.25
CA ARG A 188 18.14 0.12 5.65
C ARG A 188 18.96 -0.87 4.83
N ALA A 189 18.42 -2.05 4.52
CA ALA A 189 19.10 -3.04 3.66
C ALA A 189 19.31 -2.52 2.22
N VAL A 190 18.32 -1.81 1.66
CA VAL A 190 18.44 -1.15 0.35
C VAL A 190 19.53 -0.08 0.38
N LEU A 191 19.53 0.78 1.39
CA LEU A 191 20.55 1.83 1.54
C LEU A 191 21.96 1.25 1.73
N ALA A 192 22.08 0.12 2.44
CA ALA A 192 23.36 -0.56 2.66
C ALA A 192 24.00 -1.07 1.35
N GLU A 193 23.20 -1.39 0.32
CA GLU A 193 23.74 -1.76 -1.01
C GLU A 193 24.09 -0.55 -1.90
N LEU A 194 23.76 0.68 -1.49
CA LEU A 194 24.17 1.88 -2.22
C LEU A 194 25.55 2.32 -1.75
N ASP A 195 26.42 2.71 -2.69
CA ASP A 195 27.68 3.39 -2.40
C ASP A 195 27.41 4.78 -1.78
N GLU A 196 28.34 5.33 -1.00
CA GLU A 196 28.17 6.64 -0.33
C GLU A 196 27.77 7.76 -1.31
N ASP A 197 28.35 7.81 -2.50
CA ASP A 197 28.02 8.79 -3.55
C ASP A 197 26.58 8.63 -4.08
N GLN A 198 26.03 7.42 -4.08
CA GLN A 198 24.67 7.12 -4.55
C GLN A 198 23.61 7.41 -3.48
N ARG A 199 23.99 7.49 -2.20
CA ARG A 199 23.08 7.83 -1.08
C ARG A 199 22.79 9.34 -1.00
N VAL A 200 23.71 10.18 -1.45
CA VAL A 200 23.62 11.65 -1.31
C VAL A 200 22.91 12.31 -2.52
N ALA A 201 22.99 11.70 -3.70
CA ALA A 201 22.40 12.19 -4.95
C ALA A 201 20.88 12.51 -4.95
N PRO A 202 19.99 11.86 -4.18
CA PRO A 202 18.55 12.11 -4.26
C PRO A 202 18.06 13.40 -3.56
N ARG A 203 18.90 14.07 -2.74
CA ARG A 203 18.42 15.05 -1.75
C ARG A 203 18.50 16.53 -2.16
N TRP A 204 19.04 16.89 -3.33
CA TRP A 204 19.23 18.30 -3.70
C TRP A 204 18.51 18.70 -5.00
N SER A 205 17.27 19.15 -4.87
CA SER A 205 16.71 20.19 -5.75
C SER A 205 15.51 20.85 -5.06
N SER A 206 15.78 22.02 -4.47
CA SER A 206 14.80 22.96 -3.93
C SER A 206 13.90 23.56 -5.00
#